data_AF-A0AA42EJ96-F1
#
_entry.id   AF-A0AA42EJ96-F1
#
_cell.length_a   1.000
_cell.length_b   1.000
_cell.length_c   1.000
_cell.angle_alpha   90.00
_cell.angle_beta   90.00
_cell.angle_gamma   90.00
#
_symmetry.space_group_name_H-M   'P 1'
#
loop_
_entity.id
_entity.type
_entity.pdbx_description
1 polymer ?
#
loop_
_entity_poly.entity_id
_entity_poly.type
_entity_poly.pdbx_seq_one_letter_code
_entity_poly.pdbx_strand_id
1 'polypeptide(L)' 'HLRKFNGIPKAHFELYLKECEWRFNHGNLKSQISILKQLVKGSLS' A
#
# COMPACT_ATOMS: atom_id res chain seq x y z
N HIS A 1 16.68 10.47 -12.74
CA HIS A 1 17.15 9.49 -11.73
C HIS A 1 16.07 9.11 -10.67
N LEU A 2 14.99 9.88 -10.46
CA LEU A 2 13.95 9.61 -9.45
C LEU A 2 12.79 8.70 -9.89
N ARG A 3 12.83 8.19 -11.12
CA ARG A 3 11.76 7.33 -11.69
C ARG A 3 11.60 6.01 -10.91
N LYS A 4 12.66 5.55 -10.22
CA LYS A 4 12.64 4.38 -9.32
C LYS A 4 11.80 4.60 -8.05
N PHE A 5 11.58 5.86 -7.66
CA PHE A 5 10.88 6.24 -6.43
C PHE A 5 9.55 6.97 -6.70
N ASN A 6 8.99 6.85 -7.90
CA ASN A 6 7.78 7.60 -8.31
C ASN A 6 7.89 9.12 -8.08
N GLY A 7 9.09 9.69 -8.21
CA GLY A 7 9.32 11.12 -7.96
C GLY A 7 9.55 11.51 -6.49
N ILE A 8 9.50 10.55 -5.56
CA ILE A 8 9.80 10.80 -4.14
C ILE A 8 11.32 10.98 -3.97
N PRO A 9 11.80 12.07 -3.33
CA PRO A 9 13.20 12.24 -3.00
C PRO A 9 13.69 11.10 -2.10
N LYS A 10 14.87 10.53 -2.40
CA LYS A 10 15.43 9.41 -1.63
C LYS A 10 15.53 9.70 -0.12
N ALA A 11 15.83 10.94 0.25
CA ALA A 11 15.92 11.38 1.65
C ALA A 11 14.60 11.24 2.44
N HIS A 12 13.45 11.23 1.75
CA HIS A 12 12.12 11.12 2.37
C HIS A 12 11.46 9.76 2.09
N PHE A 13 12.17 8.83 1.44
CA PHE A 13 11.59 7.55 1.02
C PHE A 13 11.21 6.68 2.23
N GLU A 14 12.02 6.72 3.30
CA GLU A 14 11.74 5.99 4.54
C GLU A 14 10.43 6.45 5.21
N LEU A 15 10.18 7.76 5.24
CA LEU A 15 8.94 8.32 5.77
C LEU A 15 7.73 7.91 4.91
N TYR A 16 7.88 7.90 3.59
CA TYR A 16 6.84 7.40 2.69
C TYR A 16 6.50 5.93 2.95
N LEU A 17 7.51 5.07 3.15
CA LEU A 17 7.28 3.66 3.50
C LEU A 17 6.55 3.52 4.85
N LYS A 18 6.90 4.35 5.84
CA LYS A 18 6.23 4.38 7.14
C LYS A 18 4.77 4.82 7.05
N GLU A 19 4.47 5.82 6.21
CA GLU A 19 3.09 6.20 5.88
C GLU A 19 2.31 5.07 5.20
N CYS A 20 2.91 4.37 4.24
CA CYS A 20 2.30 3.20 3.59
C CYS A 20 2.02 2.07 4.59
N GLU A 21 2.98 1.74 5.45
CA GLU A 21 2.83 0.77 6.53
C GLU A 21 1.70 1.15 7.48
N TRP A 22 1.64 2.43 7.89
CA TRP A 22 0.60 2.91 8.78
C TRP A 22 -0.79 2.84 8.14
N ARG A 23 -0.95 3.29 6.89
CA ARG A 23 -2.24 3.21 6.15
C ARG A 23 -2.70 1.78 5.91
N PHE A 24 -1.76 0.85 5.74
CA PHE A 24 -2.10 -0.55 5.57
C PHE A 24 -2.57 -1.19 6.89
N ASN A 25 -1.84 -0.95 7.98
CA ASN A 25 -2.12 -1.57 9.28
C ASN A 25 -3.29 -0.91 10.03
N HIS A 26 -3.46 0.41 9.89
CA HIS A 26 -4.48 1.21 10.57
C HIS A 26 -5.56 1.73 9.61
N GLY A 27 -5.59 1.19 8.38
CA GLY A 27 -6.55 1.58 7.36
C GLY A 27 -7.99 1.23 7.73
N ASN A 28 -8.93 1.70 6.92
CA ASN A 28 -10.35 1.42 7.14
C ASN A 28 -10.65 -0.08 6.97
N LEU A 29 -11.19 -0.70 8.03
CA LEU A 29 -11.56 -2.12 8.06
C LEU A 29 -12.42 -2.55 6.86
N LYS A 30 -13.37 -1.71 6.40
CA LYS A 30 -14.22 -2.01 5.23
C LYS A 30 -13.39 -2.12 3.95
N SER A 31 -12.37 -1.29 3.81
CA SER A 31 -11.46 -1.32 2.64
C SER A 31 -10.59 -2.57 2.67
N GLN A 32 -10.06 -2.95 3.84
CA GLN A 32 -9.29 -4.19 4.02
C GLN A 32 -10.13 -5.43 3.69
N ILE A 33 -11.38 -5.50 4.19
CA ILE A 33 -12.30 -6.60 3.88
C ILE A 33 -12.60 -6.67 2.38
N SER A 34 -12.77 -5.52 1.71
CA SER A 34 -13.00 -5.48 0.26
C SER A 34 -11.82 -6.06 -0.53
N ILE A 35 -10.59 -5.67 -0.16
CA ILE A 35 -9.36 -6.20 -0.79
C ILE A 35 -9.25 -7.71 -0.59
N LEU A 36 -9.48 -8.20 0.64
CA LEU A 36 -9.42 -9.64 0.91
C LEU A 36 -10.45 -10.42 0.09
N LYS A 37 -11.69 -9.92 -0.03
CA LYS A 37 -12.73 -10.54 -0.87
C LYS A 37 -12.34 -10.58 -2.34
N GLN A 38 -11.73 -9.52 -2.86
CA GLN A 38 -11.25 -9.47 -4.25
C GLN A 38 -10.12 -10.47 -4.50
N LEU A 39 -9.16 -10.58 -3.57
CA LEU A 39 -8.07 -11.55 -3.67
C LEU A 39 -8.58 -12.98 -3.67
N VAL A 40 -9.47 -13.34 -2.75
CA VAL A 40 -10.08 -14.68 -2.71
C VAL A 40 -10.85 -14.98 -4.00
N LYS A 41 -11.59 -14.01 -4.53
CA LYS A 41 -12.32 -14.16 -5.80
C LYS A 41 -11.38 -14.43 -6.98
N GLY A 42 -10.24 -13.73 -7.04
CA GLY A 42 -9.24 -13.93 -8.10
C GLY A 42 -8.42 -15.22 -7.95
N SER A 43 -8.30 -15.77 -6.74
CA SER A 43 -7.63 -17.07 -6.51
C SER A 43 -8.53 -18.28 -6.82
N LEU A 44 -9.84 -18.07 -6.92
CA LEU A 44 -10.83 -19.13 -7.20
C LEU A 44 -11.21 -19.22 -8.69
N SER A 45 -10.65 -18.35 -9.53
CA SER A 45 -10.79 -18.33 -10.99
C SER A 45 -9.56 -18.93 -11.67
#